data_AF-C4XWM1-F1
#
_entry.id   AF-C4XWM1-F1
#
_cell.length_a   1.000
_cell.length_b   1.000
_cell.length_c   1.000
_cell.angle_alpha   90.00
_cell.angle_beta   90.00
_cell.angle_gamma   90.00
#
_symmetry.space_group_name_H-M   'P 1'
#
loop_
_entity.id
_entity.type
_entity.pdbx_description
1 polymer ?
#
loop_
_entity_poly.entity_id
_entity_poly.type
_entity_poly.pdbx_seq_one_letter_code
_entity_poly.pdbx_strand_id
1 'polypeptide(L)'
;MDDSYFGAPPDPHFAKGLKCYVVLRLLRVKRPWLWALLVSTNPALRRFFASLSGNLKHPRVVARRVNKSANLVSCGLLYAATANNYSIPKDYLSLYIVMTYYGELNPPSSNLVVSPSTQSFSKLHAYKEHGWVRWLYRNKHKVIFPAIFAQILSNYLTPTTYRLNHKYLSSSIKNYILNPVWTNFHMSSAGQYVNWAGLLKSYVLHNGAFFAYYYCSKAIKSAIASFYTPDDRQPWKHRFLYAIHRANAVANFIYSPQLLSMLLLSLTSPLLAHRKIRSFYLKHTKQFIKYYIKVIGFIAAFVSMQLAALHILPNKEDETGSARHLSTSFMDALNMYLFRLIVLSKWRIVKSNHPWFRFLRYGTWDRIETFVMCYGVWKLMNITDHINLNRFGQDRAECERLATVPLLRVIQKIMA
;
A
#
# COMPACT_ATOMS: atom_id res chain seq x y z
N MET A 1 -58.22 8.74 22.88
CA MET A 1 -57.15 9.68 22.55
C MET A 1 -56.17 8.93 21.67
N ASP A 2 -56.06 9.36 20.42
CA ASP A 2 -55.15 8.75 19.44
C ASP A 2 -53.69 8.93 19.87
N ASP A 3 -52.97 7.82 20.00
CA ASP A 3 -51.52 7.78 20.23
C ASP A 3 -50.70 8.27 19.01
N SER A 4 -51.35 8.83 17.99
CA SER A 4 -50.71 9.40 16.80
C SER A 4 -49.96 10.71 17.06
N TYR A 5 -50.00 11.25 18.28
CA TYR A 5 -49.31 12.50 18.67
C TYR A 5 -47.92 12.30 19.30
N PHE A 6 -47.55 11.08 19.68
CA PHE A 6 -46.16 10.80 20.05
C PHE A 6 -45.38 10.53 18.77
N GLY A 7 -44.75 11.61 18.28
CA GLY A 7 -44.02 11.66 17.02
C GLY A 7 -43.20 10.41 16.75
N ALA A 8 -43.24 9.97 15.49
CA ALA A 8 -42.35 8.95 14.97
C ALA A 8 -40.94 9.19 15.53
N PRO A 9 -40.25 8.16 16.05
CA PRO A 9 -38.93 8.33 16.63
C PRO A 9 -38.06 9.10 15.64
N PRO A 10 -37.31 10.12 16.08
CA PRO A 10 -36.50 10.93 15.18
C PRO A 10 -35.65 10.00 14.34
N ASP A 11 -35.71 10.18 13.02
CA ASP A 11 -35.05 9.32 12.04
C ASP A 11 -33.69 8.87 12.60
N PRO A 12 -33.42 7.55 12.73
CA PRO A 12 -32.23 7.06 13.43
C PRO A 12 -30.92 7.62 12.83
N HIS A 13 -31.00 8.07 11.58
CA HIS A 13 -29.97 8.77 10.83
C HIS A 13 -29.66 10.19 11.35
N PHE A 14 -30.67 10.96 11.77
CA PHE A 14 -30.49 12.31 12.35
C PHE A 14 -29.82 12.22 13.72
N ALA A 15 -30.27 11.30 14.57
CA ALA A 15 -29.66 11.03 15.88
C ALA A 15 -28.20 10.55 15.74
N LYS A 16 -27.90 9.71 14.74
CA LYS A 16 -26.52 9.27 14.42
C LYS A 16 -25.66 10.44 13.94
N GLY A 17 -26.20 11.30 13.06
CA GLY A 17 -25.52 12.50 12.57
C GLY A 17 -25.17 13.47 13.70
N LEU A 18 -26.11 13.71 14.63
CA LEU A 18 -25.89 14.58 15.78
C LEU A 18 -24.82 14.00 16.72
N LYS A 19 -24.86 12.69 17.01
CA LYS A 19 -23.81 12.01 17.80
C LYS A 19 -22.43 12.14 17.15
N CYS A 20 -22.33 11.89 15.83
CA CYS A 20 -21.09 12.08 15.09
C CYS A 20 -20.60 13.53 15.12
N TYR A 21 -21.50 14.50 14.97
CA TYR A 21 -21.16 15.92 15.04
C TYR A 21 -20.54 16.29 16.40
N VAL A 22 -21.16 15.86 17.50
CA VAL A 22 -20.65 16.13 18.86
C VAL A 22 -19.25 15.53 19.04
N VAL A 23 -19.06 14.27 18.65
CA VAL A 23 -17.74 13.60 18.75
C VAL A 23 -16.69 14.31 17.88
N LEU A 24 -17.03 14.66 16.63
CA LEU A 24 -16.10 15.35 15.73
C LEU A 24 -15.74 16.76 16.21
N ARG A 25 -16.68 17.45 16.85
CA ARG A 25 -16.43 18.75 17.48
C ARG A 25 -15.51 18.62 18.70
N LEU A 26 -15.70 17.61 19.53
CA LEU A 26 -14.80 17.28 20.66
C LEU A 26 -13.38 16.97 20.17
N LEU A 27 -13.26 16.23 19.07
CA LEU A 27 -11.99 15.93 18.41
C LEU A 27 -11.40 17.10 17.59
N ARG A 28 -12.05 18.27 17.62
CA ARG A 28 -11.61 19.49 16.89
C ARG A 28 -11.39 19.26 15.39
N VAL A 29 -12.18 18.39 14.78
CA VAL A 29 -12.12 18.12 13.34
C VAL A 29 -12.61 19.33 12.57
N LYS A 30 -11.88 19.75 11.53
CA LYS A 30 -12.31 20.85 10.66
C LYS A 30 -13.60 20.48 9.91
N ARG A 31 -14.57 21.41 9.88
CA ARG A 31 -15.89 21.26 9.24
C ARG A 31 -16.66 20.01 9.72
N PRO A 32 -16.89 19.87 11.04
CA PRO A 32 -17.45 18.64 11.62
C PRO A 32 -18.89 18.35 11.14
N TRP A 33 -19.66 19.38 10.78
CA TRP A 33 -21.02 19.24 10.27
C TRP A 33 -21.08 18.53 8.90
N LEU A 34 -20.13 18.79 7.99
CA LEU A 34 -20.07 18.12 6.69
C LEU A 34 -19.69 16.64 6.82
N TRP A 35 -18.79 16.33 7.74
CA TRP A 35 -18.44 14.95 8.08
C TRP A 35 -19.60 14.20 8.74
N ALA A 36 -20.35 14.87 9.61
CA ALA A 36 -21.57 14.31 10.20
C ALA A 36 -22.64 14.03 9.14
N LEU A 37 -22.86 14.97 8.21
CA LEU A 37 -23.76 14.77 7.07
C LEU A 37 -23.31 13.63 6.17
N LEU A 38 -22.01 13.50 5.88
CA LEU A 38 -21.48 12.39 5.08
C LEU A 38 -21.86 11.02 5.68
N VAL A 39 -21.72 10.87 7.00
CA VAL A 39 -21.99 9.60 7.71
C VAL A 39 -23.49 9.32 7.86
N SER A 40 -24.34 10.35 7.97
CA SER A 40 -25.77 10.17 8.21
C SER A 40 -26.63 10.11 6.95
N THR A 41 -26.22 10.75 5.84
CA THR A 41 -27.10 10.99 4.69
C THR A 41 -27.11 9.89 3.64
N ASN A 42 -26.13 8.97 3.59
CA ASN A 42 -26.07 7.97 2.51
C ASN A 42 -27.33 7.06 2.45
N PRO A 43 -27.86 6.51 3.56
CA PRO A 43 -29.11 5.74 3.53
C PRO A 43 -30.32 6.57 3.13
N ALA A 44 -30.41 7.83 3.59
CA ALA A 44 -31.50 8.74 3.25
C ALA A 44 -31.49 9.08 1.74
N LEU A 45 -30.31 9.33 1.17
CA LEU A 45 -30.12 9.55 -0.26
C LEU A 45 -30.53 8.32 -1.09
N ARG A 46 -30.23 7.11 -0.63
CA ARG A 46 -30.67 5.87 -1.30
C ARG A 46 -32.19 5.76 -1.33
N ARG A 47 -32.87 6.05 -0.21
CA ARG A 47 -34.35 6.05 -0.14
C ARG A 47 -34.96 7.09 -1.07
N PHE A 48 -34.39 8.30 -1.08
CA PHE A 48 -34.82 9.38 -1.96
C PHE A 48 -34.65 9.05 -3.46
N PHE A 49 -33.49 8.53 -3.86
CA PHE A 49 -33.29 8.13 -5.26
C PHE A 49 -34.10 6.89 -5.64
N ALA A 50 -34.37 5.99 -4.70
CA ALA A 50 -35.25 4.85 -4.92
C ALA A 50 -36.70 5.29 -5.18
N SER A 51 -37.23 6.24 -4.40
CA SER A 51 -38.60 6.76 -4.60
C SER A 51 -38.76 7.49 -5.93
N LEU A 52 -37.73 8.20 -6.39
CA LEU A 52 -37.70 8.83 -7.71
C LEU A 52 -37.63 7.83 -8.88
N SER A 53 -37.19 6.58 -8.65
CA SER A 53 -36.93 5.63 -9.74
C SER A 53 -38.18 4.87 -10.24
N GLY A 54 -39.28 4.86 -9.49
CA GLY A 54 -40.56 4.23 -9.88
C GLY A 54 -40.49 2.71 -10.20
N ASN A 55 -41.64 2.13 -10.56
CA ASN A 55 -41.79 0.71 -10.92
C ASN A 55 -41.21 0.42 -12.32
N LEU A 56 -39.89 0.22 -12.41
CA LEU A 56 -39.19 -0.08 -13.67
C LEU A 56 -38.85 -1.57 -13.83
N LYS A 57 -38.93 -2.07 -15.08
CA LYS A 57 -38.80 -3.49 -15.51
C LYS A 57 -37.49 -4.22 -15.11
N HIS A 58 -36.46 -3.54 -14.61
CA HIS A 58 -35.16 -4.14 -14.27
C HIS A 58 -34.65 -3.74 -12.87
N PRO A 59 -35.14 -4.39 -11.80
CA PRO A 59 -34.89 -3.97 -10.42
C PRO A 59 -33.40 -3.94 -10.06
N ARG A 60 -32.59 -4.88 -10.58
CA ARG A 60 -31.14 -4.92 -10.31
C ARG A 60 -30.36 -3.76 -10.95
N VAL A 61 -30.73 -3.36 -12.16
CA VAL A 61 -30.06 -2.25 -12.87
C VAL A 61 -30.44 -0.91 -12.24
N VAL A 62 -31.70 -0.77 -11.85
CA VAL A 62 -32.23 0.42 -11.17
C VAL A 62 -31.59 0.58 -9.80
N ALA A 63 -31.57 -0.46 -8.96
CA ALA A 63 -30.90 -0.44 -7.66
C ALA A 63 -29.41 -0.07 -7.78
N ARG A 64 -28.72 -0.58 -8.81
CA ARG A 64 -27.32 -0.23 -9.08
C ARG A 64 -27.13 1.25 -9.45
N ARG A 65 -28.03 1.84 -10.24
CA ARG A 65 -27.99 3.26 -10.62
C ARG A 65 -28.31 4.16 -9.43
N VAL A 66 -29.35 3.82 -8.66
CA VAL A 66 -29.74 4.50 -7.41
C VAL A 66 -28.56 4.55 -6.43
N ASN A 67 -27.92 3.40 -6.16
CA ASN A 67 -26.76 3.33 -5.28
C ASN A 67 -25.58 4.17 -5.80
N LYS A 68 -25.29 4.12 -7.11
CA LYS A 68 -24.22 4.93 -7.72
C LYS A 68 -24.46 6.44 -7.56
N SER A 69 -25.71 6.89 -7.74
CA SER A 69 -26.10 8.29 -7.57
C SER A 69 -26.03 8.74 -6.11
N ALA A 70 -26.55 7.93 -5.18
CA ALA A 70 -26.43 8.20 -3.74
C ALA A 70 -24.96 8.30 -3.32
N ASN A 71 -24.12 7.37 -3.77
CA ASN A 71 -22.69 7.40 -3.49
C ASN A 71 -21.98 8.61 -4.11
N LEU A 72 -22.42 9.08 -5.29
CA LEU A 72 -21.86 10.27 -5.93
C LEU A 72 -22.15 11.52 -5.09
N VAL A 73 -23.39 11.67 -4.58
CA VAL A 73 -23.77 12.78 -3.71
C VAL A 73 -23.01 12.73 -2.38
N SER A 74 -22.87 11.55 -1.76
CA SER A 74 -22.02 11.38 -0.57
C SER A 74 -20.56 11.75 -0.84
N CYS A 75 -20.02 11.43 -2.02
CA CYS A 75 -18.67 11.87 -2.39
C CYS A 75 -18.58 13.39 -2.61
N GLY A 76 -19.66 14.05 -3.04
CA GLY A 76 -19.76 15.50 -3.05
C GLY A 76 -19.66 16.12 -1.66
N LEU A 77 -20.33 15.52 -0.66
CA LEU A 77 -20.19 15.92 0.75
C LEU A 77 -18.77 15.68 1.27
N LEU A 78 -18.16 14.54 0.93
CA LEU A 78 -16.76 14.26 1.25
C LEU A 78 -15.82 15.31 0.66
N TYR A 79 -16.03 15.69 -0.62
CA TYR A 79 -15.26 16.74 -1.28
C TYR A 79 -15.39 18.07 -0.52
N ALA A 80 -16.62 18.48 -0.18
CA ALA A 80 -16.84 19.70 0.59
C ALA A 80 -16.18 19.65 1.99
N ALA A 81 -16.21 18.49 2.67
CA ALA A 81 -15.60 18.29 3.98
C ALA A 81 -14.06 18.38 3.95
N THR A 82 -13.45 17.95 2.84
CA THR A 82 -12.01 17.75 2.73
C THR A 82 -11.28 18.82 1.91
N ALA A 83 -11.97 19.49 0.99
CA ALA A 83 -11.40 20.57 0.16
C ALA A 83 -10.88 21.71 1.05
N ASN A 84 -9.66 22.17 0.76
CA ASN A 84 -8.91 23.16 1.53
C ASN A 84 -8.49 22.72 2.96
N ASN A 85 -8.69 21.44 3.33
CA ASN A 85 -8.14 20.88 4.57
C ASN A 85 -6.74 20.27 4.33
N TYR A 86 -5.69 21.04 4.60
CA TYR A 86 -4.29 20.61 4.43
C TYR A 86 -3.83 19.54 5.43
N SER A 87 -4.58 19.30 6.51
CA SER A 87 -4.24 18.27 7.49
C SER A 87 -4.46 16.85 6.96
N ILE A 88 -5.22 16.70 5.87
CA ILE A 88 -5.52 15.41 5.24
C ILE A 88 -4.53 15.17 4.10
N PRO A 89 -3.73 14.09 4.13
CA PRO A 89 -2.77 13.78 3.08
C PRO A 89 -3.47 13.18 1.85
N LYS A 90 -4.13 14.03 1.07
CA LYS A 90 -4.96 13.65 -0.10
C LYS A 90 -4.18 12.92 -1.18
N ASP A 91 -2.93 13.32 -1.40
CA ASP A 91 -2.02 12.68 -2.36
C ASP A 91 -1.74 11.22 -1.97
N TYR A 92 -1.41 10.98 -0.70
CA TYR A 92 -1.19 9.65 -0.15
C TYR A 92 -2.48 8.82 -0.16
N LEU A 93 -3.60 9.40 0.28
CA LEU A 93 -4.87 8.68 0.36
C LEU A 93 -5.39 8.32 -1.04
N SER A 94 -5.25 9.20 -2.02
CA SER A 94 -5.58 8.92 -3.43
C SER A 94 -4.75 7.76 -3.97
N LEU A 95 -3.43 7.78 -3.77
CA LEU A 95 -2.56 6.69 -4.18
C LEU A 95 -2.90 5.39 -3.46
N TYR A 96 -3.18 5.45 -2.15
CA TYR A 96 -3.59 4.28 -1.39
C TYR A 96 -4.87 3.66 -1.96
N ILE A 97 -5.91 4.47 -2.17
CA ILE A 97 -7.20 4.01 -2.71
C ILE A 97 -7.02 3.39 -4.10
N VAL A 98 -6.33 4.08 -5.01
CA VAL A 98 -6.12 3.59 -6.39
C VAL A 98 -5.31 2.30 -6.39
N MET A 99 -4.24 2.23 -5.60
CA MET A 99 -3.39 1.05 -5.52
C MET A 99 -4.09 -0.13 -4.84
N THR A 100 -4.89 0.10 -3.80
CA THR A 100 -5.70 -0.96 -3.17
C THR A 100 -6.80 -1.43 -4.12
N TYR A 101 -7.41 -0.53 -4.89
CA TYR A 101 -8.40 -0.89 -5.91
C TYR A 101 -7.82 -1.86 -6.95
N TYR A 102 -6.71 -1.51 -7.60
CA TYR A 102 -6.13 -2.34 -8.65
C TYR A 102 -5.25 -3.48 -8.13
N GLY A 103 -4.72 -3.37 -6.91
CA GLY A 103 -3.79 -4.36 -6.33
C GLY A 103 -4.48 -5.46 -5.52
N GLU A 104 -5.54 -5.14 -4.78
CA GLU A 104 -6.16 -6.06 -3.81
C GLU A 104 -7.63 -6.36 -4.13
N LEU A 105 -8.38 -5.33 -4.52
CA LEU A 105 -9.84 -5.41 -4.67
C LEU A 105 -10.28 -5.92 -6.04
N ASN A 106 -9.62 -5.45 -7.09
CA ASN A 106 -9.91 -5.83 -8.46
C ASN A 106 -8.62 -6.09 -9.26
N PRO A 107 -7.77 -7.03 -8.82
CA PRO A 107 -6.56 -7.37 -9.56
C PRO A 107 -6.90 -8.01 -10.92
N PRO A 108 -5.94 -8.04 -11.85
CA PRO A 108 -6.07 -8.76 -13.13
C PRO A 108 -6.50 -10.22 -12.96
N SER A 109 -6.11 -10.87 -11.86
CA SER A 109 -6.48 -12.26 -11.54
C SER A 109 -7.89 -12.44 -10.97
N SER A 110 -8.59 -11.37 -10.61
CA SER A 110 -9.96 -11.44 -10.08
C SER A 110 -10.98 -11.69 -11.19
N ASN A 111 -11.98 -12.52 -10.94
CA ASN A 111 -13.08 -12.75 -11.89
C ASN A 111 -14.14 -11.64 -11.83
N LEU A 112 -14.07 -10.76 -10.82
CA LEU A 112 -15.01 -9.66 -10.66
C LEU A 112 -14.87 -8.64 -11.78
N VAL A 113 -15.98 -8.42 -12.50
CA VAL A 113 -16.08 -7.40 -13.54
C VAL A 113 -16.99 -6.29 -13.03
N VAL A 114 -16.36 -5.27 -12.44
CA VAL A 114 -17.07 -4.08 -11.93
C VAL A 114 -17.54 -3.20 -13.09
N SER A 115 -16.79 -3.16 -14.20
CA SER A 115 -17.15 -2.40 -15.41
C SER A 115 -16.75 -3.16 -16.69
N PRO A 116 -17.71 -3.80 -17.40
CA PRO A 116 -17.42 -4.67 -18.54
C PRO A 116 -16.67 -3.99 -19.69
N SER A 117 -17.03 -2.74 -20.01
CA SER A 117 -16.48 -2.01 -21.17
C SER A 117 -15.00 -1.66 -21.05
N THR A 118 -14.46 -1.56 -19.83
CA THR A 118 -13.09 -1.11 -19.58
C THR A 118 -12.21 -2.16 -18.92
N GLN A 119 -12.79 -3.20 -18.30
CA GLN A 119 -12.02 -4.14 -17.50
C GLN A 119 -11.69 -5.45 -18.21
N SER A 120 -12.43 -5.88 -19.24
CA SER A 120 -12.22 -7.18 -19.89
C SER A 120 -10.77 -7.39 -20.35
N PHE A 121 -10.17 -6.39 -21.00
CA PHE A 121 -8.78 -6.44 -21.48
C PHE A 121 -7.70 -6.45 -20.38
N SER A 122 -8.05 -6.03 -19.16
CA SER A 122 -7.14 -5.99 -18.01
C SER A 122 -7.10 -7.30 -17.23
N LYS A 123 -7.94 -8.29 -17.58
CA LYS A 123 -8.10 -9.54 -16.85
C LYS A 123 -7.19 -10.64 -17.38
N LEU A 124 -6.71 -11.49 -16.48
CA LEU A 124 -5.77 -12.56 -16.81
C LEU A 124 -6.38 -13.63 -17.74
N HIS A 125 -7.69 -13.85 -17.64
CA HIS A 125 -8.42 -14.80 -18.48
C HIS A 125 -8.41 -14.39 -19.97
N ALA A 126 -8.23 -13.10 -20.29
CA ALA A 126 -8.13 -12.63 -21.66
C ALA A 126 -6.81 -13.01 -22.36
N TYR A 127 -5.80 -13.47 -21.60
CA TYR A 127 -4.48 -13.85 -22.12
C TYR A 127 -4.32 -15.38 -22.15
N LYS A 128 -3.52 -15.91 -23.09
CA LYS A 128 -3.23 -17.36 -23.20
C LYS A 128 -2.64 -17.95 -21.92
N GLU A 129 -2.98 -19.19 -21.59
CA GLU A 129 -2.60 -19.82 -20.32
C GLU A 129 -1.09 -19.97 -20.11
N HIS A 130 -0.39 -20.43 -21.14
CA HIS A 130 1.06 -20.54 -21.17
C HIS A 130 1.75 -19.31 -21.79
N GLY A 131 1.04 -18.17 -21.87
CA GLY A 131 1.60 -16.93 -22.40
C GLY A 131 2.59 -16.28 -21.43
N TRP A 132 3.58 -15.56 -21.98
CA TRP A 132 4.58 -14.81 -21.22
C TRP A 132 3.95 -13.80 -20.24
N VAL A 133 2.78 -13.22 -20.58
CA VAL A 133 2.04 -12.28 -19.72
C VAL A 133 1.58 -12.95 -18.42
N ARG A 134 0.98 -14.16 -18.49
CA ARG A 134 0.56 -14.91 -17.28
C ARG A 134 1.76 -15.36 -16.47
N TRP A 135 2.83 -15.80 -17.12
CA TRP A 135 4.09 -16.17 -16.44
C TRP A 135 4.69 -14.97 -15.69
N LEU A 136 4.76 -13.80 -16.33
CA LEU A 136 5.28 -12.57 -15.74
C LEU A 136 4.41 -12.11 -14.57
N TYR A 137 3.08 -12.22 -14.68
CA TYR A 137 2.17 -11.89 -13.58
C TYR A 137 2.35 -12.83 -12.37
N ARG A 138 2.50 -14.15 -12.61
CA ARG A 138 2.75 -15.14 -11.53
C ARG A 138 4.10 -14.91 -10.84
N ASN A 139 5.12 -14.51 -11.58
CA ASN A 139 6.49 -14.29 -11.07
C ASN A 139 6.83 -12.81 -10.81
N LYS A 140 5.83 -11.91 -10.82
CA LYS A 140 6.03 -10.46 -10.81
C LYS A 140 6.92 -9.97 -9.65
N HIS A 141 6.82 -10.61 -8.48
CA HIS A 141 7.59 -10.26 -7.30
C HIS A 141 9.11 -10.38 -7.52
N LYS A 142 9.56 -11.31 -8.39
CA LYS A 142 10.98 -11.52 -8.73
C LYS A 142 11.58 -10.39 -9.57
N VAL A 143 10.75 -9.58 -10.23
CA VAL A 143 11.20 -8.47 -11.08
C VAL A 143 10.89 -7.11 -10.43
N ILE A 144 9.70 -6.99 -9.86
CA ILE A 144 9.23 -5.74 -9.24
C ILE A 144 10.07 -5.39 -8.02
N PHE A 145 10.36 -6.35 -7.13
CA PHE A 145 11.15 -6.05 -5.94
C PHE A 145 12.56 -5.56 -6.30
N PRO A 146 13.33 -6.24 -7.18
CA PRO A 146 14.63 -5.73 -7.59
C PRO A 146 14.58 -4.34 -8.25
N ALA A 147 13.56 -4.07 -9.06
CA ALA A 147 13.37 -2.75 -9.65
C ALA A 147 13.08 -1.65 -8.60
N ILE A 148 12.25 -1.97 -7.59
CA ILE A 148 11.96 -1.08 -6.46
C ILE A 148 13.24 -0.82 -5.65
N PHE A 149 13.96 -1.88 -5.29
CA PHE A 149 15.20 -1.77 -4.53
C PHE A 149 16.25 -0.94 -5.29
N ALA A 150 16.46 -1.22 -6.58
CA ALA A 150 17.32 -0.43 -7.47
C ALA A 150 16.95 1.06 -7.45
N GLN A 151 15.65 1.38 -7.49
CA GLN A 151 15.16 2.75 -7.48
C GLN A 151 15.36 3.43 -6.12
N ILE A 152 15.16 2.72 -5.00
CA ILE A 152 15.41 3.21 -3.65
C ILE A 152 16.90 3.48 -3.46
N LEU A 153 17.74 2.51 -3.80
CA LEU A 153 19.19 2.59 -3.67
C LEU A 153 19.75 3.73 -4.51
N SER A 154 19.32 3.85 -5.76
CA SER A 154 19.68 4.96 -6.65
C SER A 154 19.27 6.32 -6.07
N ASN A 155 18.07 6.44 -5.51
CA ASN A 155 17.65 7.70 -4.87
C ASN A 155 18.47 8.04 -3.62
N TYR A 156 18.95 7.04 -2.89
CA TYR A 156 19.73 7.20 -1.66
C TYR A 156 21.21 7.48 -1.92
N LEU A 157 21.84 6.82 -2.89
CA LEU A 157 23.28 6.93 -3.14
C LEU A 157 23.64 7.98 -4.20
N THR A 158 22.71 8.43 -5.04
CA THR A 158 23.03 9.42 -6.07
C THR A 158 23.21 10.81 -5.43
N PRO A 159 24.43 11.39 -5.44
CA PRO A 159 24.63 12.75 -4.96
C PRO A 159 23.81 13.70 -5.83
N THR A 160 22.97 14.52 -5.19
CA THR A 160 22.24 15.58 -5.88
C THR A 160 22.59 16.90 -5.24
N THR A 161 22.89 17.91 -6.06
CA THR A 161 23.24 19.29 -5.66
C THR A 161 22.23 19.88 -4.67
N TYR A 162 20.98 19.42 -4.70
CA TYR A 162 19.89 19.88 -3.83
C TYR A 162 19.37 18.82 -2.85
N ARG A 163 20.02 17.63 -2.76
CA ARG A 163 19.57 16.46 -1.98
C ARG A 163 18.07 16.13 -2.15
N LEU A 164 17.45 16.50 -3.28
CA LEU A 164 16.00 16.39 -3.49
C LEU A 164 15.52 14.94 -3.35
N ASN A 165 16.29 13.99 -3.86
CA ASN A 165 15.96 12.58 -3.71
C ASN A 165 16.00 12.12 -2.24
N HIS A 166 16.88 12.68 -1.40
CA HIS A 166 16.88 12.40 0.04
C HIS A 166 15.76 13.12 0.78
N LYS A 167 15.38 14.34 0.35
CA LYS A 167 14.29 15.12 0.94
C LYS A 167 12.93 14.41 0.78
N TYR A 168 12.72 13.77 -0.37
CA TYR A 168 11.47 13.08 -0.69
C TYR A 168 11.54 11.55 -0.54
N LEU A 169 12.67 10.99 -0.10
CA LEU A 169 12.73 9.59 0.33
C LEU A 169 12.03 9.48 1.68
N SER A 170 11.31 8.38 1.92
CA SER A 170 10.70 8.13 3.22
C SER A 170 11.76 8.19 4.33
N SER A 171 11.59 9.09 5.30
CA SER A 171 12.50 9.25 6.44
C SER A 171 12.65 7.95 7.21
N SER A 172 11.60 7.13 7.31
CA SER A 172 11.65 5.83 7.98
C SER A 172 12.56 4.85 7.24
N ILE A 173 12.43 4.74 5.91
CA ILE A 173 13.31 3.86 5.11
C ILE A 173 14.75 4.38 5.19
N LYS A 174 14.95 5.69 5.09
CA LYS A 174 16.27 6.29 5.17
C LYS A 174 16.93 6.02 6.53
N ASN A 175 16.26 6.35 7.63
CA ASN A 175 16.87 6.37 8.95
C ASN A 175 16.92 4.99 9.61
N TYR A 176 15.92 4.14 9.38
CA TYR A 176 15.83 2.82 10.01
C TYR A 176 16.24 1.66 9.11
N ILE A 177 16.36 1.84 7.79
CA ILE A 177 16.75 0.72 6.90
C ILE A 177 18.08 0.99 6.22
N LEU A 178 18.23 2.15 5.57
CA LEU A 178 19.41 2.44 4.75
C LEU A 178 20.59 2.97 5.57
N ASN A 179 20.39 4.01 6.40
CA ASN A 179 21.47 4.60 7.19
C ASN A 179 22.20 3.58 8.06
N PRO A 180 21.54 2.70 8.83
CA PRO A 180 22.24 1.74 9.70
C PRO A 180 23.14 0.77 8.92
N VAL A 181 22.92 0.61 7.61
CA VAL A 181 23.72 -0.26 6.75
C VAL A 181 24.77 0.55 6.00
N TRP A 182 24.37 1.59 5.28
CA TRP A 182 25.24 2.34 4.37
C TRP A 182 26.18 3.32 5.06
N THR A 183 25.92 3.78 6.28
CA THR A 183 26.90 4.61 7.01
C THR A 183 28.12 3.81 7.44
N ASN A 184 28.03 2.48 7.44
CA ASN A 184 29.16 1.60 7.74
C ASN A 184 29.99 1.24 6.50
N PHE A 185 29.61 1.73 5.32
CA PHE A 185 30.32 1.49 4.06
C PHE A 185 30.90 2.80 3.54
N HIS A 186 32.21 2.79 3.31
CA HIS A 186 32.92 3.93 2.75
C HIS A 186 33.59 3.53 1.44
N MET A 187 33.30 4.30 0.40
CA MET A 187 33.91 4.16 -0.93
C MET A 187 34.51 5.49 -1.32
N SER A 188 35.83 5.52 -1.47
CA SER A 188 36.59 6.71 -1.88
C SER A 188 37.60 6.34 -2.98
N SER A 189 38.22 7.34 -3.60
CA SER A 189 39.33 7.12 -4.53
C SER A 189 40.56 6.50 -3.88
N ALA A 190 40.72 6.65 -2.55
CA ALA A 190 41.87 6.16 -1.80
C ALA A 190 41.70 4.72 -1.30
N GLY A 191 40.48 4.18 -1.34
CA GLY A 191 40.20 2.84 -0.85
C GLY A 191 38.74 2.63 -0.46
N GLN A 192 38.42 1.39 -0.15
CA GLN A 192 37.09 0.93 0.22
C GLN A 192 37.19 0.19 1.55
N TYR A 193 36.32 0.51 2.51
CA TYR A 193 36.28 -0.18 3.78
C TYR A 193 34.85 -0.32 4.31
N VAL A 194 34.64 -1.38 5.09
CA VAL A 194 33.36 -1.68 5.76
C VAL A 194 33.60 -1.78 7.26
N ASN A 195 32.87 -1.00 8.05
CA ASN A 195 32.84 -1.16 9.49
C ASN A 195 31.92 -2.34 9.86
N TRP A 196 32.49 -3.54 9.85
CA TRP A 196 31.75 -4.78 10.16
C TRP A 196 31.14 -4.80 11.57
N ALA A 197 31.84 -4.23 12.56
CA ALA A 197 31.32 -4.16 13.93
C ALA A 197 30.08 -3.27 14.03
N GLY A 198 30.10 -2.11 13.37
CA GLY A 198 28.94 -1.21 13.27
C GLY A 198 27.76 -1.88 12.55
N LEU A 199 28.04 -2.58 11.45
CA LEU A 199 27.01 -3.29 10.68
C LEU A 199 26.40 -4.46 11.46
N LEU A 200 27.23 -5.21 12.20
CA LEU A 200 26.77 -6.28 13.08
C LEU A 200 25.88 -5.73 14.21
N LYS A 201 26.26 -4.61 14.84
CA LYS A 201 25.45 -3.94 15.86
C LYS A 201 24.07 -3.56 15.31
N SER A 202 24.03 -2.93 14.14
CA SER A 202 22.76 -2.58 13.48
C SER A 202 21.94 -3.81 13.09
N TYR A 203 22.59 -4.89 12.65
CA TYR A 203 21.94 -6.15 12.31
C TYR A 203 21.26 -6.77 13.54
N VAL A 204 21.97 -6.87 14.67
CA VAL A 204 21.44 -7.40 15.94
C VAL A 204 20.27 -6.55 16.43
N LEU A 205 20.37 -5.22 16.37
CA LEU A 205 19.27 -4.32 16.76
C LEU A 205 18.01 -4.52 15.90
N HIS A 206 18.15 -4.61 14.58
CA HIS A 206 17.01 -4.89 13.70
C HIS A 206 16.42 -6.27 13.95
N ASN A 207 17.27 -7.28 14.11
CA ASN A 207 16.82 -8.64 14.39
C ASN A 207 16.06 -8.71 15.72
N GLY A 208 16.57 -8.08 16.78
CA GLY A 208 15.89 -7.96 18.07
C GLY A 208 14.55 -7.22 17.98
N ALA A 209 14.48 -6.13 17.22
CA ALA A 209 13.23 -5.40 17.00
C ALA A 209 12.18 -6.24 16.23
N PHE A 210 12.60 -6.96 15.18
CA PHE A 210 11.70 -7.87 14.47
C PHE A 210 11.27 -9.05 15.33
N PHE A 211 12.17 -9.60 16.14
CA PHE A 211 11.86 -10.66 17.09
C PHE A 211 10.78 -10.19 18.07
N ALA A 212 10.96 -9.03 18.69
CA ALA A 212 9.97 -8.46 19.61
C ALA A 212 8.62 -8.25 18.92
N TYR A 213 8.61 -7.70 17.70
CA TYR A 213 7.39 -7.52 16.92
C TYR A 213 6.66 -8.85 16.66
N TYR A 214 7.36 -9.86 16.13
CA TYR A 214 6.75 -11.15 15.81
C TYR A 214 6.29 -11.90 17.05
N TYR A 215 7.10 -11.89 18.11
CA TYR A 215 6.77 -12.52 19.38
C TYR A 215 5.53 -11.87 20.02
N CYS A 216 5.52 -10.54 20.17
CA CYS A 216 4.38 -9.81 20.73
C CYS A 216 3.11 -9.98 19.88
N SER A 217 3.21 -9.94 18.55
CA SER A 217 2.04 -10.11 17.68
C SER A 217 1.39 -11.49 17.83
N LYS A 218 2.19 -12.55 18.00
CA LYS A 218 1.71 -13.92 18.26
C LYS A 218 1.18 -14.06 19.68
N ALA A 219 1.84 -13.44 20.66
CA ALA A 219 1.37 -13.43 22.05
C ALA A 219 -0.02 -12.78 22.17
N ILE A 220 -0.23 -11.62 21.54
CA ILE A 220 -1.53 -10.93 21.49
C ILE A 220 -2.57 -11.80 20.78
N LYS A 221 -2.24 -12.36 19.61
CA LYS A 221 -3.17 -13.25 18.88
C LYS A 221 -3.58 -14.46 19.73
N SER A 222 -2.65 -15.07 20.44
CA SER A 222 -2.95 -16.19 21.33
C SER A 222 -3.77 -15.76 22.53
N ALA A 223 -3.49 -14.60 23.14
CA ALA A 223 -4.28 -14.09 24.25
C ALA A 223 -5.74 -13.87 23.81
N ILE A 224 -5.93 -13.25 22.64
CA ILE A 224 -7.25 -13.08 22.02
C ILE A 224 -7.90 -14.45 21.75
N ALA A 225 -7.17 -15.39 21.11
CA ALA A 225 -7.70 -16.71 20.80
C ALA A 225 -8.12 -17.49 22.05
N SER A 226 -7.35 -17.40 23.15
CA SER A 226 -7.71 -18.03 24.43
C SER A 226 -8.98 -17.47 25.08
N PHE A 227 -9.39 -16.25 24.73
CA PHE A 227 -10.70 -15.72 25.15
C PHE A 227 -11.88 -16.34 24.39
N TYR A 228 -11.66 -16.84 23.16
CA TYR A 228 -12.72 -17.40 22.31
C TYR A 228 -12.71 -18.94 22.26
N THR A 229 -11.55 -19.57 22.43
CA THR A 229 -11.35 -21.03 22.37
C THR A 229 -10.19 -21.42 23.30
N PRO A 230 -10.46 -22.02 24.47
CA PRO A 230 -9.46 -22.25 25.52
C PRO A 230 -8.41 -23.33 25.20
N ASP A 231 -8.61 -24.16 24.17
CA ASP A 231 -7.76 -25.32 23.86
C ASP A 231 -6.57 -25.05 22.93
N ASP A 232 -6.47 -23.87 22.29
CA ASP A 232 -5.42 -23.60 21.29
C ASP A 232 -4.12 -23.05 21.91
N ARG A 233 -3.59 -23.76 22.92
CA ARG A 233 -2.33 -23.39 23.60
C ARG A 233 -1.12 -23.95 22.84
N GLN A 234 -0.75 -23.32 21.73
CA GLN A 234 0.55 -23.61 21.10
C GLN A 234 1.70 -23.43 22.11
N PRO A 235 2.66 -24.37 22.24
CA PRO A 235 3.72 -24.28 23.23
C PRO A 235 4.59 -23.04 23.00
N TRP A 236 4.98 -22.36 24.09
CA TRP A 236 5.77 -21.12 24.04
C TRP A 236 7.08 -21.26 23.27
N LYS A 237 7.70 -22.46 23.29
CA LYS A 237 8.94 -22.78 22.57
C LYS A 237 8.77 -22.63 21.04
N HIS A 238 7.65 -23.09 20.48
CA HIS A 238 7.39 -22.94 19.05
C HIS A 238 7.21 -21.47 18.66
N ARG A 239 6.54 -20.67 19.50
CA ARG A 239 6.35 -19.23 19.27
C ARG A 239 7.68 -18.48 19.26
N PHE A 240 8.54 -18.81 20.22
CA PHE A 240 9.87 -18.22 20.35
C PHE A 240 10.75 -18.55 19.14
N LEU A 241 10.86 -19.84 18.78
CA LEU A 241 11.64 -20.29 17.62
C LEU A 241 11.11 -19.72 16.30
N TYR A 242 9.78 -19.67 16.14
CA TYR A 242 9.14 -19.02 15.00
C TYR A 242 9.54 -17.54 14.90
N ALA A 243 9.44 -16.79 16.00
CA ALA A 243 9.78 -15.37 16.02
C ALA A 243 11.26 -15.14 15.66
N ILE A 244 12.18 -15.97 16.17
CA ILE A 244 13.61 -15.90 15.82
C ILE A 244 13.82 -16.16 14.34
N HIS A 245 13.30 -17.27 13.81
CA HIS A 245 13.50 -17.63 12.41
C HIS A 245 12.88 -16.60 11.47
N ARG A 246 11.71 -16.05 11.83
CA ARG A 246 11.05 -15.02 11.04
C ARG A 246 11.80 -13.69 11.08
N ALA A 247 12.29 -13.28 12.25
CA ALA A 247 13.09 -12.07 12.41
C ALA A 247 14.38 -12.16 11.60
N ASN A 248 15.08 -13.29 11.66
CA ASN A 248 16.29 -13.55 10.90
C ASN A 248 16.02 -13.56 9.39
N ALA A 249 14.94 -14.19 8.93
CA ALA A 249 14.57 -14.17 7.51
C ALA A 249 14.32 -12.75 6.99
N VAL A 250 13.62 -11.91 7.75
CA VAL A 250 13.35 -10.50 7.37
C VAL A 250 14.62 -9.66 7.43
N ALA A 251 15.46 -9.85 8.46
CA ALA A 251 16.74 -9.16 8.57
C ALA A 251 17.64 -9.50 7.38
N ASN A 252 17.84 -10.78 7.07
CA ASN A 252 18.62 -11.20 5.90
C ASN A 252 18.06 -10.62 4.60
N PHE A 253 16.74 -10.66 4.43
CA PHE A 253 16.09 -10.07 3.26
C PHE A 253 16.39 -8.57 3.08
N ILE A 254 16.57 -7.82 4.17
CA ILE A 254 16.94 -6.41 4.14
C ILE A 254 18.45 -6.22 3.87
N TYR A 255 19.29 -7.00 4.54
CA TYR A 255 20.74 -6.81 4.53
C TYR A 255 21.44 -7.44 3.31
N SER A 256 21.03 -8.63 2.87
CA SER A 256 21.63 -9.33 1.72
C SER A 256 21.72 -8.48 0.45
N PRO A 257 20.65 -7.84 -0.05
CA PRO A 257 20.75 -7.04 -1.27
C PRO A 257 21.61 -5.78 -1.08
N GLN A 258 21.73 -5.26 0.15
CA GLN A 258 22.58 -4.11 0.45
C GLN A 258 24.06 -4.49 0.48
N LEU A 259 24.40 -5.57 1.18
CA LEU A 259 25.77 -6.10 1.23
C LEU A 259 26.26 -6.53 -0.16
N LEU A 260 25.40 -7.19 -0.94
CA LEU A 260 25.74 -7.56 -2.31
C LEU A 260 25.88 -6.31 -3.21
N SER A 261 25.08 -5.26 -2.97
CA SER A 261 25.28 -3.99 -3.68
C SER A 261 26.62 -3.32 -3.33
N MET A 262 27.04 -3.36 -2.06
CA MET A 262 28.35 -2.87 -1.63
C MET A 262 29.48 -3.65 -2.32
N LEU A 263 29.40 -4.98 -2.30
CA LEU A 263 30.37 -5.85 -2.98
C LEU A 263 30.45 -5.55 -4.48
N LEU A 264 29.30 -5.46 -5.16
CA LEU A 264 29.26 -5.15 -6.59
C LEU A 264 29.83 -3.76 -6.87
N LEU A 265 29.44 -2.73 -6.11
CA LEU A 265 30.00 -1.38 -6.23
C LEU A 265 31.52 -1.38 -6.06
N SER A 266 31.99 -2.12 -5.06
CA SER A 266 33.41 -2.30 -4.76
C SER A 266 34.16 -2.89 -5.95
N LEU A 267 33.65 -3.98 -6.50
CA LEU A 267 34.24 -4.72 -7.63
C LEU A 267 34.18 -3.95 -8.96
N THR A 268 33.11 -3.20 -9.21
CA THR A 268 32.91 -2.51 -10.49
C THR A 268 33.37 -1.06 -10.49
N SER A 269 33.68 -0.46 -9.33
CA SER A 269 34.18 0.92 -9.26
C SER A 269 35.50 1.14 -10.03
N PRO A 270 36.48 0.21 -10.11
CA PRO A 270 37.70 0.42 -10.89
C PRO A 270 37.42 0.53 -12.40
N LEU A 271 36.33 -0.07 -12.90
CA LEU A 271 35.92 0.04 -14.30
C LEU A 271 35.56 1.47 -14.70
N LEU A 272 35.17 2.31 -13.73
CA LEU A 272 34.89 3.73 -13.95
C LEU A 272 36.15 4.53 -14.30
N ALA A 273 37.34 4.02 -13.97
CA ALA A 273 38.61 4.62 -14.33
C ALA A 273 39.01 4.34 -15.80
N HIS A 274 38.38 3.38 -16.47
CA HIS A 274 38.70 3.02 -17.85
C HIS A 274 38.38 4.15 -18.84
N ARG A 275 39.31 4.49 -19.75
CA ARG A 275 39.30 5.71 -20.57
C ARG A 275 37.98 5.95 -21.33
N LYS A 276 37.42 4.91 -21.96
CA LYS A 276 36.15 5.00 -22.71
C LYS A 276 34.96 5.28 -21.77
N ILE A 277 34.86 4.55 -20.67
CA ILE A 277 33.77 4.68 -19.68
C ILE A 277 33.87 6.03 -18.95
N ARG A 278 35.08 6.45 -18.61
CA ARG A 278 35.38 7.74 -17.98
C ARG A 278 34.92 8.91 -18.86
N SER A 279 35.14 8.85 -20.17
CA SER A 279 34.69 9.91 -21.09
C SER A 279 33.17 10.08 -21.12
N PHE A 280 32.43 8.97 -21.14
CA PHE A 280 30.96 8.98 -21.08
C PHE A 280 30.45 9.42 -19.71
N TYR A 281 31.09 8.96 -18.62
CA TYR A 281 30.82 9.39 -17.25
C TYR A 281 30.98 10.89 -17.06
N LEU A 282 32.05 11.51 -17.58
CA LEU A 282 32.29 12.95 -17.42
C LEU A 282 31.27 13.79 -18.18
N LYS A 283 30.77 13.31 -19.33
CA LYS A 283 29.76 14.02 -20.14
C LYS A 283 28.36 14.00 -19.51
N HIS A 284 27.98 12.92 -18.82
CA HIS A 284 26.64 12.70 -18.27
C HIS A 284 26.64 12.20 -16.82
N THR A 285 27.50 12.76 -15.96
CA THR A 285 27.84 12.26 -14.62
C THR A 285 26.64 11.85 -13.78
N LYS A 286 25.62 12.72 -13.71
CA LYS A 286 24.42 12.47 -12.89
C LYS A 286 23.57 11.31 -13.41
N GLN A 287 23.32 11.24 -14.72
CA GLN A 287 22.51 10.18 -15.31
C GLN A 287 23.27 8.86 -15.26
N PHE A 288 24.56 8.88 -15.59
CA PHE A 288 25.43 7.72 -15.54
C PHE A 288 25.43 7.08 -14.14
N ILE A 289 25.75 7.84 -13.09
CA ILE A 289 25.77 7.34 -11.70
C ILE A 289 24.41 6.74 -11.33
N LYS A 290 23.32 7.44 -11.70
CA LYS A 290 21.96 7.00 -11.39
C LYS A 290 21.65 5.64 -12.03
N TYR A 291 21.98 5.44 -13.30
CA TYR A 291 21.75 4.17 -14.00
C TYR A 291 22.68 3.07 -13.50
N TYR A 292 23.97 3.38 -13.29
CA TYR A 292 24.95 2.45 -12.73
C TYR A 292 24.49 1.88 -11.38
N ILE A 293 24.08 2.73 -10.43
CA ILE A 293 23.57 2.28 -9.12
C ILE A 293 22.27 1.50 -9.26
N LYS A 294 21.41 1.85 -10.22
CA LYS A 294 20.18 1.07 -10.49
C LYS A 294 20.50 -0.33 -10.97
N VAL A 295 21.43 -0.48 -11.92
CA VAL A 295 21.82 -1.79 -12.44
C VAL A 295 22.39 -2.65 -11.32
N ILE A 296 23.30 -2.11 -10.50
CA ILE A 296 23.87 -2.82 -9.36
C ILE A 296 22.79 -3.22 -8.35
N GLY A 297 21.93 -2.27 -7.95
CA GLY A 297 20.86 -2.56 -7.00
C GLY A 297 19.89 -3.61 -7.54
N PHE A 298 19.57 -3.58 -8.84
CA PHE A 298 18.71 -4.57 -9.47
C PHE A 298 19.34 -5.97 -9.42
N ILE A 299 20.60 -6.09 -9.85
CA ILE A 299 21.32 -7.38 -9.85
C ILE A 299 21.45 -7.90 -8.42
N ALA A 300 21.84 -7.05 -7.47
CA ALA A 300 22.01 -7.44 -6.07
C ALA A 300 20.70 -7.95 -5.45
N ALA A 301 19.59 -7.25 -5.67
CA ALA A 301 18.29 -7.69 -5.17
C ALA A 301 17.79 -8.96 -5.87
N PHE A 302 17.99 -9.07 -7.18
CA PHE A 302 17.60 -10.26 -7.93
C PHE A 302 18.37 -11.50 -7.43
N VAL A 303 19.69 -11.43 -7.33
CA VAL A 303 20.53 -12.52 -6.84
C VAL A 303 20.18 -12.87 -5.39
N SER A 304 20.00 -11.86 -4.52
CA SER A 304 19.61 -12.09 -3.12
C SER A 304 18.28 -12.83 -3.00
N MET A 305 17.30 -12.51 -3.85
CA MET A 305 16.03 -13.24 -3.88
C MET A 305 16.18 -14.68 -4.35
N GLN A 306 17.03 -14.95 -5.33
CA GLN A 306 17.29 -16.32 -5.79
C GLN A 306 18.02 -17.12 -4.70
N LEU A 307 19.02 -16.54 -4.05
CA LEU A 307 19.73 -17.19 -2.93
C LEU A 307 18.78 -17.49 -1.76
N ALA A 308 17.85 -16.59 -1.45
CA ALA A 308 16.84 -16.83 -0.42
C ALA A 308 15.79 -17.89 -0.82
N ALA A 309 15.61 -18.14 -2.12
CA ALA A 309 14.72 -19.18 -2.63
C ALA A 309 15.40 -20.56 -2.69
N LEU A 310 16.73 -20.63 -2.68
CA LEU A 310 17.45 -21.88 -2.50
C LEU A 310 17.26 -22.34 -1.06
N HIS A 311 16.56 -23.46 -0.88
CA HIS A 311 16.26 -24.08 0.42
C HIS A 311 17.51 -24.70 1.07
N ILE A 312 18.56 -23.90 1.25
CA ILE A 312 19.87 -24.35 1.76
C ILE A 312 19.77 -24.87 3.20
N LEU A 313 18.75 -24.44 3.95
CA LEU A 313 18.47 -24.96 5.29
C LEU A 313 17.12 -25.70 5.31
N PRO A 314 17.06 -26.93 5.86
CA PRO A 314 15.82 -27.69 5.91
C PRO A 314 14.75 -26.94 6.72
N ASN A 315 13.54 -26.91 6.16
CA ASN A 315 12.36 -26.32 6.79
C ASN A 315 11.69 -27.40 7.64
N LYS A 316 11.59 -27.19 8.95
CA LYS A 316 10.55 -27.89 9.72
C LYS A 316 9.23 -27.24 9.34
N GLU A 317 8.38 -27.99 8.66
CA GLU A 317 7.03 -27.57 8.31
C GLU A 317 6.18 -27.55 9.58
N ASP A 318 5.86 -26.35 10.09
CA ASP A 318 4.68 -26.17 10.94
C ASP A 318 3.49 -25.87 10.01
N GLU A 319 2.27 -26.23 10.43
CA GLU A 319 0.98 -26.10 9.72
C GLU A 319 0.66 -24.68 9.17
N THR A 320 1.48 -23.68 9.45
CA THR A 320 1.35 -22.29 8.98
C THR A 320 2.38 -21.89 7.90
N GLY A 321 3.18 -22.84 7.39
CA GLY A 321 4.24 -22.63 6.40
C GLY A 321 5.61 -22.34 7.03
N SER A 322 6.68 -22.45 6.25
CA SER A 322 8.05 -22.22 6.74
C SER A 322 8.22 -20.79 7.29
N ALA A 323 8.60 -20.69 8.57
CA ALA A 323 8.93 -19.42 9.22
C ALA A 323 10.05 -18.64 8.50
N ARG A 324 10.93 -19.37 7.78
CA ARG A 324 12.09 -18.84 7.05
C ARG A 324 11.73 -18.33 5.65
N HIS A 325 10.62 -18.79 5.08
CA HIS A 325 10.19 -18.38 3.74
C HIS A 325 9.26 -17.16 3.79
N LEU A 326 9.61 -16.11 3.06
CA LEU A 326 8.73 -14.94 2.88
C LEU A 326 7.69 -15.28 1.82
N SER A 327 6.42 -15.31 2.21
CA SER A 327 5.32 -15.64 1.29
C SER A 327 5.23 -14.64 0.13
N THR A 328 4.73 -15.12 -1.01
CA THR A 328 4.43 -14.26 -2.17
C THR A 328 3.46 -13.14 -1.82
N SER A 329 2.48 -13.40 -0.94
CA SER A 329 1.54 -12.40 -0.43
C SER A 329 2.22 -11.30 0.38
N PHE A 330 3.21 -11.64 1.21
CA PHE A 330 4.02 -10.66 1.94
C PHE A 330 4.84 -9.80 0.97
N MET A 331 5.46 -10.42 -0.03
CA MET A 331 6.24 -9.71 -1.05
C MET A 331 5.39 -8.77 -1.89
N ASP A 332 4.19 -9.19 -2.30
CA ASP A 332 3.26 -8.35 -3.04
C ASP A 332 2.80 -7.14 -2.19
N ALA A 333 2.46 -7.35 -0.91
CA ALA A 333 2.09 -6.27 0.00
C ALA A 333 3.26 -5.28 0.23
N LEU A 334 4.48 -5.80 0.43
CA LEU A 334 5.68 -4.99 0.58
C LEU A 334 5.98 -4.19 -0.69
N ASN A 335 5.93 -4.83 -1.86
CA ASN A 335 6.15 -4.18 -3.15
C ASN A 335 5.14 -3.06 -3.38
N MET A 336 3.85 -3.31 -3.11
CA MET A 336 2.81 -2.29 -3.23
C MET A 336 3.05 -1.11 -2.29
N TYR A 337 3.46 -1.37 -1.05
CA TYR A 337 3.78 -0.31 -0.09
C TYR A 337 5.01 0.52 -0.52
N LEU A 338 6.11 -0.14 -0.89
CA LEU A 338 7.34 0.55 -1.34
C LEU A 338 7.11 1.31 -2.64
N PHE A 339 6.37 0.71 -3.59
CA PHE A 339 6.01 1.37 -4.84
C PHE A 339 5.16 2.63 -4.59
N ARG A 340 4.21 2.58 -3.65
CA ARG A 340 3.44 3.76 -3.23
C ARG A 340 4.33 4.90 -2.77
N LEU A 341 5.32 4.60 -1.93
CA LEU A 341 6.26 5.60 -1.43
C LEU A 341 7.12 6.18 -2.56
N ILE A 342 7.55 5.37 -3.52
CA ILE A 342 8.30 5.84 -4.69
C ILE A 342 7.42 6.76 -5.56
N VAL A 343 6.20 6.34 -5.89
CA VAL A 343 5.27 7.14 -6.70
C VAL A 343 4.95 8.45 -6.01
N LEU A 344 4.65 8.43 -4.71
CA LEU A 344 4.39 9.64 -3.91
C LEU A 344 5.60 10.59 -3.93
N SER A 345 6.80 10.06 -3.74
CA SER A 345 8.05 10.82 -3.79
C SER A 345 8.24 11.51 -5.15
N LYS A 346 8.07 10.75 -6.25
CA LYS A 346 8.19 11.30 -7.61
C LYS A 346 7.08 12.29 -7.92
N TRP A 347 5.83 12.02 -7.53
CA TRP A 347 4.71 12.95 -7.69
C TRP A 347 5.00 14.29 -7.03
N ARG A 348 5.46 14.29 -5.78
CA ARG A 348 5.80 15.53 -5.05
C ARG A 348 6.96 16.30 -5.69
N ILE A 349 7.96 15.60 -6.25
CA ILE A 349 9.07 16.21 -7.00
C ILE A 349 8.55 16.88 -8.28
N VAL A 350 7.70 16.19 -9.04
CA VAL A 350 7.16 16.74 -10.29
C VAL A 350 6.24 17.92 -10.00
N LYS A 351 5.36 17.80 -8.99
CA LYS A 351 4.46 18.88 -8.53
C LYS A 351 5.21 20.16 -8.15
N SER A 352 6.38 20.06 -7.48
CA SER A 352 7.14 21.23 -7.03
C SER A 352 8.07 21.83 -8.10
N ASN A 353 8.47 21.06 -9.11
CA ASN A 353 9.54 21.46 -10.04
C ASN A 353 9.11 21.56 -11.51
N HIS A 354 8.02 20.91 -11.93
CA HIS A 354 7.62 20.92 -13.33
C HIS A 354 7.02 22.29 -13.71
N PRO A 355 7.47 22.94 -14.81
CA PRO A 355 6.99 24.25 -15.21
C PRO A 355 5.47 24.33 -15.31
N TRP A 356 4.83 23.34 -15.95
CA TRP A 356 3.37 23.29 -16.10
C TRP A 356 2.62 23.16 -14.77
N PHE A 357 3.25 22.61 -13.74
CA PHE A 357 2.62 22.41 -12.44
C PHE A 357 2.86 23.58 -11.48
N ARG A 358 3.87 24.40 -11.75
CA ARG A 358 4.10 25.67 -11.03
C ARG A 358 3.04 26.74 -11.36
N PHE A 359 2.46 26.71 -12.57
CA PHE A 359 1.39 27.63 -12.96
C PHE A 359 0.09 27.42 -12.16
N LEU A 360 -0.14 26.21 -11.66
CA LEU A 360 -1.30 25.90 -10.83
C LEU A 360 -1.04 26.34 -9.37
N ARG A 361 -1.82 27.30 -8.88
CA ARG A 361 -1.76 27.75 -7.47
C ARG A 361 -1.94 26.56 -6.51
N TYR A 362 -1.28 26.59 -5.35
CA TYR A 362 -1.35 25.52 -4.34
C TYR A 362 -2.80 25.11 -3.97
N GLY A 363 -3.73 26.06 -3.90
CA GLY A 363 -5.15 25.78 -3.63
C GLY A 363 -5.85 25.00 -4.75
N THR A 364 -5.42 25.13 -6.00
CA THR A 364 -5.97 24.37 -7.14
C THR A 364 -5.53 22.91 -7.08
N TRP A 365 -4.27 22.66 -6.73
CA TRP A 365 -3.77 21.30 -6.54
C TRP A 365 -4.46 20.54 -5.42
N ASP A 366 -4.69 21.22 -4.29
CA ASP A 366 -5.41 20.64 -3.16
C ASP A 366 -6.83 20.19 -3.56
N ARG A 367 -7.52 20.99 -4.37
CA ARG A 367 -8.84 20.65 -4.92
C ARG A 367 -8.78 19.49 -5.91
N ILE A 368 -7.80 19.46 -6.81
CA ILE A 368 -7.60 18.35 -7.76
C ILE A 368 -7.33 17.03 -7.01
N GLU A 369 -6.43 17.04 -6.02
CA GLU A 369 -6.12 15.85 -5.21
C GLU A 369 -7.34 15.40 -4.39
N THR A 370 -8.12 16.37 -3.89
CA THR A 370 -9.40 16.07 -3.22
C THR A 370 -10.39 15.41 -4.18
N PHE A 371 -10.49 15.90 -5.42
CA PHE A 371 -11.37 15.32 -6.43
C PHE A 371 -10.96 13.88 -6.78
N VAL A 372 -9.68 13.63 -7.03
CA VAL A 372 -9.15 12.29 -7.33
C VAL A 372 -9.40 11.33 -6.16
N MET A 373 -9.17 11.78 -4.92
CA MET A 373 -9.46 11.02 -3.72
C MET A 373 -10.94 10.65 -3.63
N CYS A 374 -11.85 11.62 -3.83
CA CYS A 374 -13.29 11.39 -3.78
C CYS A 374 -13.77 10.45 -4.89
N TYR A 375 -13.21 10.57 -6.11
CA TYR A 375 -13.47 9.63 -7.20
C TYR A 375 -13.03 8.19 -6.84
N GLY A 376 -11.88 8.05 -6.18
CA GLY A 376 -11.42 6.78 -5.64
C GLY A 376 -12.39 6.20 -4.61
N VAL A 377 -12.82 7.00 -3.62
CA VAL A 377 -13.81 6.57 -2.62
C VAL A 377 -15.12 6.17 -3.28
N TRP A 378 -15.61 6.93 -4.26
CA TRP A 378 -16.81 6.59 -5.03
C TRP A 378 -16.70 5.21 -5.69
N LYS A 379 -15.55 4.89 -6.30
CA LYS A 379 -15.29 3.56 -6.87
C LYS A 379 -15.33 2.46 -5.81
N LEU A 380 -14.78 2.70 -4.63
CA LEU A 380 -14.81 1.75 -3.52
C LEU A 380 -16.22 1.54 -2.98
N MET A 381 -17.00 2.61 -2.77
CA MET A 381 -18.41 2.51 -2.35
C MET A 381 -19.24 1.67 -3.33
N ASN A 382 -19.02 1.86 -4.63
CA ASN A 382 -19.69 1.07 -5.67
C ASN A 382 -19.26 -0.40 -5.70
N ILE A 383 -18.00 -0.71 -5.34
CA ILE A 383 -17.54 -2.08 -5.13
C ILE A 383 -18.23 -2.69 -3.91
N THR A 384 -18.30 -1.95 -2.79
CA THR A 384 -18.98 -2.41 -1.57
C THR A 384 -20.44 -2.75 -1.86
N ASP A 385 -21.16 -1.91 -2.60
CA ASP A 385 -22.54 -2.21 -3.00
C ASP A 385 -22.64 -3.43 -3.90
N HIS A 386 -21.70 -3.61 -4.83
CA HIS A 386 -21.65 -4.79 -5.69
C HIS A 386 -21.43 -6.09 -4.88
N ILE A 387 -20.52 -6.06 -3.91
CA ILE A 387 -20.25 -7.19 -3.00
C ILE A 387 -21.51 -7.51 -2.19
N ASN A 388 -22.19 -6.51 -1.64
CA ASN A 388 -23.39 -6.72 -0.85
C ASN A 388 -24.54 -7.30 -1.68
N LEU A 389 -24.71 -6.86 -2.93
CA LEU A 389 -25.75 -7.35 -3.83
C LEU A 389 -25.48 -8.78 -4.32
N ASN A 390 -24.21 -9.17 -4.47
CA ASN A 390 -23.82 -10.48 -5.01
C ASN A 390 -23.30 -11.45 -3.93
N ARG A 391 -23.50 -11.12 -2.65
CA ARG A 391 -23.02 -11.92 -1.51
C ARG A 391 -23.55 -13.36 -1.50
N PHE A 392 -24.71 -13.59 -2.12
CA PHE A 392 -25.34 -14.91 -2.22
C PHE A 392 -25.32 -15.48 -3.65
N GLY A 393 -24.51 -14.90 -4.56
CA GLY A 393 -24.41 -15.30 -5.96
C GLY A 393 -23.26 -16.27 -6.27
N GLN A 394 -23.02 -16.51 -7.56
CA GLN A 394 -21.94 -17.38 -8.07
C GLN A 394 -20.53 -16.95 -7.60
N ASP A 395 -20.31 -15.66 -7.32
CA ASP A 395 -19.02 -15.11 -6.87
C ASP A 395 -18.88 -15.02 -5.33
N ARG A 396 -19.64 -15.80 -4.57
CA ARG A 396 -19.72 -15.71 -3.10
C ARG A 396 -18.35 -15.76 -2.41
N ALA A 397 -17.49 -16.72 -2.76
CA ALA A 397 -16.19 -16.90 -2.13
C ALA A 397 -15.28 -15.67 -2.34
N GLU A 398 -15.32 -15.06 -3.52
CA GLU A 398 -14.53 -13.86 -3.81
C GLU A 398 -15.11 -12.62 -3.12
N CYS A 399 -16.44 -12.51 -3.06
CA CYS A 399 -17.13 -11.44 -2.33
C CYS A 399 -16.87 -11.51 -0.81
N GLU A 400 -16.87 -12.70 -0.21
CA GLU A 400 -16.53 -12.91 1.19
C GLU A 400 -15.06 -12.56 1.47
N ARG A 401 -14.13 -12.96 0.60
CA ARG A 401 -12.73 -12.54 0.69
C ARG A 401 -12.60 -11.02 0.68
N LEU A 402 -13.26 -10.33 -0.24
CA LEU A 402 -13.18 -8.87 -0.35
C LEU A 402 -13.81 -8.14 0.84
N ALA A 403 -14.90 -8.67 1.42
CA ALA A 403 -15.52 -8.11 2.62
C ALA A 403 -14.56 -8.11 3.83
N THR A 404 -13.48 -8.90 3.79
CA THR A 404 -12.45 -8.87 4.85
C THR A 404 -11.44 -7.72 4.72
N VAL A 405 -11.37 -7.05 3.58
CA VAL A 405 -10.38 -6.00 3.33
C VAL A 405 -10.68 -4.78 4.23
N PRO A 406 -9.70 -4.31 5.04
CA PRO A 406 -9.93 -3.25 6.02
C PRO A 406 -10.55 -1.98 5.42
N LEU A 407 -10.10 -1.58 4.23
CA LEU A 407 -10.58 -0.38 3.55
C LEU A 407 -12.07 -0.49 3.18
N LEU A 408 -12.52 -1.65 2.70
CA LEU A 408 -13.93 -1.89 2.41
C LEU A 408 -14.77 -1.94 3.69
N ARG A 409 -14.27 -2.54 4.77
CA ARG A 409 -14.95 -2.54 6.07
C ARG A 409 -15.15 -1.13 6.62
N VAL A 410 -14.14 -0.28 6.52
CA VAL A 410 -14.25 1.13 6.96
C VAL A 410 -15.30 1.85 6.13
N ILE A 411 -15.28 1.70 4.81
CA ILE A 411 -16.26 2.32 3.92
C ILE A 411 -17.66 1.80 4.21
N GLN A 412 -17.82 0.49 4.43
CA GLN A 412 -19.10 -0.10 4.79
C GLN A 412 -19.64 0.47 6.11
N LYS A 413 -18.79 0.66 7.13
CA LYS A 413 -19.18 1.28 8.41
C LYS A 413 -19.55 2.76 8.29
N ILE A 414 -19.02 3.46 7.29
CA ILE A 414 -19.38 4.86 6.99
C ILE A 414 -20.72 4.91 6.24
N MET A 415 -21.02 3.89 5.42
CA MET A 415 -22.21 3.83 4.56
C MET A 415 -23.44 3.21 5.24
N ALA A 416 -23.24 2.32 6.21
CA ALA A 416 -24.28 1.76 7.09
C ALA A 416 -24.46 2.66 8.30
#